data_AF-A0A7J4FHZ2-F1
#
_entry.id   AF-A0A7J4FHZ2-F1
#
_cell.length_a   1.000
_cell.length_b   1.000
_cell.length_c   1.000
_cell.angle_alpha   90.00
_cell.angle_beta   90.00
_cell.angle_gamma   90.00
#
_symmetry.space_group_name_H-M   'P 1'
#
loop_
_entity.id
_entity.type
_entity.pdbx_description
1 polymer ?
#
loop_
_entity_poly.entity_id
_entity_poly.type
_entity_poly.pdbx_seq_one_letter_code
_entity_poly.pdbx_strand_id
1 'polypeptide(L)'
;AFEKLGGFRRVIVEDLDIATRSFIKGLRYKFVKDISISTKAPSSWSKWFEQRKRWGIGSALWLKEHFQNIMKIVKDHPGVLVPSLLFIFPSLPFFLFTLLMPDELYIKALYVSMLVLSTQASLLLPPMAFTSTSLAFVRNLFVMIGSFGAYSTVFYVIARKIGFIFNPLEFMIFYIVYSPLWLLIIIVSLIKVYMGLKNWDIDWKV
;
A
#
# COMPACT_ATOMS: atom_id res chain seq x y z
N ALA A 1 -23.13 -4.32 -23.45
CA ALA A 1 -21.93 -3.56 -23.00
C ALA A 1 -20.67 -4.41 -23.13
N PHE A 2 -20.66 -5.64 -22.59
CA PHE A 2 -19.56 -6.60 -22.65
C PHE A 2 -19.00 -6.84 -24.08
N GLU A 3 -19.86 -7.12 -25.07
CA GLU A 3 -19.42 -7.31 -26.47
C GLU A 3 -18.74 -6.06 -27.07
N LYS A 4 -19.23 -4.85 -26.73
CA LYS A 4 -18.62 -3.60 -27.19
C LYS A 4 -17.22 -3.36 -26.62
N LEU A 5 -16.89 -4.06 -25.53
CA LEU A 5 -15.57 -4.03 -24.90
C LEU A 5 -14.66 -5.15 -25.42
N GLY A 6 -15.16 -6.06 -26.26
CA GLY A 6 -14.43 -7.26 -26.70
C GLY A 6 -14.28 -8.31 -25.60
N GLY A 7 -15.15 -8.28 -24.58
CA GLY A 7 -15.14 -9.22 -23.46
C GLY A 7 -13.92 -9.13 -22.54
N PHE A 8 -13.60 -10.25 -21.90
CA PHE A 8 -12.41 -10.41 -21.05
C PHE A 8 -11.17 -10.62 -21.91
N ARG A 9 -10.10 -9.90 -21.57
CA ARG A 9 -8.79 -10.10 -22.19
C ARG A 9 -7.97 -11.11 -21.38
N ARG A 10 -6.99 -11.72 -22.03
CA ARG A 10 -6.04 -12.67 -21.41
C ARG A 10 -4.97 -11.91 -20.61
N VAL A 11 -5.36 -11.41 -19.44
CA VAL A 11 -4.50 -10.69 -18.48
C VAL A 11 -4.65 -11.28 -17.07
N ILE A 12 -3.75 -10.95 -16.14
CA ILE A 12 -3.75 -11.53 -14.78
C ILE A 12 -4.91 -11.00 -13.91
N VAL A 13 -5.28 -9.73 -14.11
CA VAL A 13 -6.33 -9.03 -13.36
C VAL A 13 -7.43 -8.61 -14.34
N GLU A 14 -8.13 -9.61 -14.89
CA GLU A 14 -9.13 -9.43 -15.94
C GLU A 14 -10.33 -8.57 -15.49
N ASP A 15 -10.65 -8.63 -14.20
CA ASP A 15 -11.69 -7.86 -13.53
C ASP A 15 -11.33 -6.36 -13.50
N LEU A 16 -10.10 -6.04 -13.10
CA LEU A 16 -9.58 -4.68 -13.07
C LEU A 16 -9.44 -4.12 -14.49
N ASP A 17 -9.00 -4.94 -15.45
CA ASP A 17 -8.87 -4.55 -16.84
C ASP A 17 -10.23 -4.18 -17.46
N ILE A 18 -11.24 -5.05 -17.32
CA ILE A 18 -12.55 -4.77 -17.89
C ILE A 18 -13.22 -3.57 -17.22
N ALA A 19 -13.01 -3.37 -15.90
CA ALA A 19 -13.50 -2.20 -15.19
C ALA A 19 -12.85 -0.90 -15.72
N THR A 20 -11.53 -0.88 -15.93
CA THR A 20 -10.85 0.29 -16.49
C THR A 20 -11.33 0.62 -17.89
N ARG A 21 -11.41 -0.38 -18.79
CA ARG A 21 -11.91 -0.16 -20.15
C ARG A 21 -13.35 0.31 -20.18
N SER A 22 -14.19 -0.25 -19.30
CA SER A 22 -15.57 0.18 -19.13
C SER A 22 -15.67 1.65 -18.69
N PHE A 23 -14.78 2.09 -17.79
CA PHE A 23 -14.76 3.45 -17.27
C PHE A 23 -14.32 4.45 -18.35
N ILE A 24 -13.26 4.11 -19.08
CA ILE A 24 -12.75 4.92 -20.22
C ILE A 24 -13.83 5.10 -21.29
N LYS A 25 -14.70 4.09 -21.50
CA LYS A 25 -15.83 4.16 -22.44
C LYS A 25 -17.07 4.88 -21.87
N GLY A 26 -17.00 5.45 -20.67
CA GLY A 26 -18.11 6.18 -20.05
C GLY A 26 -19.30 5.31 -19.66
N LEU A 27 -19.08 4.01 -19.42
CA LEU A 27 -20.14 3.13 -18.93
C LEU A 27 -20.51 3.46 -17.48
N ARG A 28 -21.77 3.22 -17.12
CA ARG A 28 -22.31 3.50 -15.79
C ARG A 28 -22.16 2.28 -14.88
N TYR A 29 -21.91 2.55 -13.60
CA TYR A 29 -21.76 1.54 -12.55
C TYR A 29 -22.80 1.75 -11.46
N LYS A 30 -23.20 0.66 -10.80
CA LYS A 30 -24.09 0.68 -9.64
C LYS A 30 -23.61 -0.35 -8.63
N PHE A 31 -23.38 0.09 -7.40
CA PHE A 31 -23.22 -0.83 -6.27
C PHE A 31 -24.61 -1.28 -5.82
N VAL A 32 -24.86 -2.60 -5.89
CA VAL A 32 -26.11 -3.20 -5.43
C VAL A 32 -25.96 -3.57 -3.96
N LYS A 33 -26.92 -3.16 -3.12
CA LYS A 33 -26.84 -3.32 -1.64
C LYS A 33 -27.35 -4.67 -1.15
N ASP A 34 -28.23 -5.30 -1.91
CA ASP A 34 -28.98 -6.48 -1.48
C ASP A 34 -28.40 -7.79 -2.03
N ILE A 35 -27.08 -7.82 -2.27
CA ILE A 35 -26.36 -9.00 -2.77
C ILE A 35 -25.16 -9.24 -1.85
N SER A 36 -25.13 -10.43 -1.23
CA SER A 36 -24.00 -10.91 -0.45
C SER A 36 -23.37 -12.12 -1.14
N ILE A 37 -22.03 -12.17 -1.16
CA ILE A 37 -21.28 -13.29 -1.71
C ILE A 37 -20.40 -13.86 -0.61
N SER A 38 -20.45 -15.17 -0.41
CA SER A 38 -19.51 -15.87 0.46
C SER A 38 -18.22 -16.15 -0.30
N THR A 39 -17.10 -15.61 0.19
CA THR A 39 -15.77 -15.86 -0.40
C THR A 39 -14.98 -16.82 0.48
N LYS A 40 -14.08 -17.60 -0.16
CA LYS A 40 -13.18 -18.51 0.56
C LYS A 40 -11.82 -17.85 0.72
N ALA A 41 -11.41 -17.61 1.96
CA ALA A 41 -10.07 -17.14 2.25
C ALA A 41 -9.03 -18.23 1.91
N PRO A 42 -7.80 -17.85 1.54
CA PRO A 42 -6.71 -18.81 1.37
C PRO A 42 -6.53 -19.66 2.62
N SER A 43 -6.32 -20.97 2.45
CA SER A 43 -6.22 -21.93 3.56
C SER A 43 -4.90 -21.86 4.33
N SER A 44 -3.90 -21.14 3.81
CA SER A 44 -2.58 -20.99 4.44
C SER A 44 -1.90 -19.69 4.04
N TRP A 45 -0.91 -19.27 4.82
CA TRP A 45 -0.07 -18.11 4.52
C TRP A 45 0.69 -18.24 3.20
N SER A 46 1.14 -19.46 2.83
CA SER A 46 1.77 -19.71 1.53
C SER A 46 0.81 -19.43 0.38
N LYS A 47 -0.42 -19.96 0.47
CA LYS A 47 -1.46 -19.73 -0.55
C LYS A 47 -1.92 -18.28 -0.60
N TRP A 48 -1.97 -17.60 0.54
CA TRP A 48 -2.20 -16.17 0.59
C TRP A 48 -1.08 -15.40 -0.14
N PHE A 49 0.18 -15.75 0.11
CA PHE A 49 1.31 -15.07 -0.51
C PHE A 49 1.38 -15.30 -2.03
N GLU A 50 1.14 -16.53 -2.50
CA GLU A 50 1.01 -16.85 -3.92
C GLU A 50 -0.08 -16.00 -4.60
N GLN A 51 -1.25 -15.90 -3.97
CA GLN A 51 -2.35 -15.05 -4.45
C GLN A 51 -1.94 -13.58 -4.50
N ARG A 52 -1.28 -13.07 -3.47
CA ARG A 52 -0.84 -11.66 -3.39
C ARG A 52 0.26 -11.36 -4.41
N LYS A 53 1.21 -12.26 -4.61
CA LYS A 53 2.24 -12.15 -5.67
C LYS A 53 1.58 -12.02 -7.05
N ARG A 54 0.59 -12.88 -7.34
CA ARG A 54 -0.18 -12.82 -8.58
C ARG A 54 -0.92 -11.49 -8.75
N TRP A 55 -1.65 -11.05 -7.72
CA TRP A 55 -2.36 -9.76 -7.76
C TRP A 55 -1.40 -8.59 -7.91
N GLY A 56 -0.29 -8.59 -7.19
CA GLY A 56 0.70 -7.51 -7.26
C GLY A 56 1.30 -7.37 -8.65
N ILE A 57 1.69 -8.49 -9.27
CA ILE A 57 2.27 -8.49 -10.62
C ILE A 57 1.20 -8.16 -11.67
N GLY A 58 -0.02 -8.69 -11.52
CA GLY A 58 -1.14 -8.34 -12.39
C GLY A 58 -1.50 -6.85 -12.34
N SER A 59 -1.59 -6.27 -11.14
CA SER A 59 -1.81 -4.83 -10.97
C SER A 59 -0.65 -4.00 -11.53
N ALA A 60 0.60 -4.45 -11.41
CA ALA A 60 1.76 -3.76 -11.99
C ALA A 60 1.74 -3.77 -13.52
N LEU A 61 1.39 -4.91 -14.15
CA LEU A 61 1.15 -4.99 -15.59
C LEU A 61 0.02 -4.06 -16.04
N TRP A 62 -1.11 -4.14 -15.36
CA TRP A 62 -2.28 -3.31 -15.64
C TRP A 62 -1.94 -1.82 -15.53
N LEU A 63 -1.20 -1.42 -14.50
CA LEU A 63 -0.78 -0.03 -14.31
C LEU A 63 0.16 0.39 -15.45
N LYS A 64 1.11 -0.45 -15.85
CA LYS A 64 2.03 -0.17 -16.96
C LYS A 64 1.28 0.00 -18.28
N GLU A 65 0.28 -0.83 -18.55
CA GLU A 65 -0.53 -0.77 -19.77
C GLU A 65 -1.43 0.48 -19.79
N HIS A 66 -2.11 0.78 -18.67
CA HIS A 66 -3.10 1.86 -18.59
C HIS A 66 -2.54 3.16 -18.01
N PHE A 67 -1.22 3.30 -17.86
CA PHE A 67 -0.58 4.39 -17.10
C PHE A 67 -1.07 5.78 -17.53
N GLN A 68 -1.05 6.08 -18.83
CA GLN A 68 -1.48 7.38 -19.35
C GLN A 68 -2.97 7.65 -19.09
N ASN A 69 -3.82 6.63 -19.25
CA ASN A 69 -5.24 6.73 -18.96
C ASN A 69 -5.48 6.98 -17.46
N ILE A 70 -4.79 6.24 -16.59
CA ILE A 70 -4.88 6.40 -15.15
C ILE A 70 -4.47 7.81 -14.72
N MET A 71 -3.36 8.34 -15.26
CA MET A 71 -2.94 9.72 -14.96
C MET A 71 -4.00 10.76 -15.34
N LYS A 72 -4.67 10.57 -16.48
CA LYS A 72 -5.80 11.43 -16.88
C LYS A 72 -6.98 11.29 -15.92
N ILE A 73 -7.36 10.07 -15.57
CA ILE A 73 -8.47 9.80 -14.64
C ILE A 73 -8.19 10.40 -13.26
N VAL A 74 -6.95 10.32 -12.76
CA VAL A 74 -6.55 10.94 -11.48
C VAL A 74 -6.71 12.45 -11.53
N LYS A 75 -6.34 13.09 -12.65
CA LYS A 75 -6.50 14.53 -12.85
C LYS A 75 -7.98 14.94 -12.90
N ASP A 76 -8.81 14.14 -13.57
CA ASP A 76 -10.24 14.43 -13.76
C ASP A 76 -11.08 14.07 -12.52
N HIS A 77 -10.66 13.08 -11.73
CA HIS A 77 -11.38 12.55 -10.56
C HIS A 77 -10.48 12.36 -9.32
N PRO A 78 -9.76 13.39 -8.85
CA PRO A 78 -8.81 13.25 -7.75
C PRO A 78 -9.49 12.85 -6.43
N GLY A 79 -10.73 13.33 -6.20
CA GLY A 79 -11.51 13.04 -5.00
C GLY A 79 -11.98 11.58 -4.86
N VAL A 80 -11.74 10.74 -5.87
CA VAL A 80 -12.08 9.31 -5.81
C VAL A 80 -10.82 8.47 -5.75
N LEU A 81 -9.89 8.65 -6.70
CA LEU A 81 -8.71 7.79 -6.80
C LEU A 81 -7.70 8.02 -5.69
N VAL A 82 -7.47 9.27 -5.26
CA VAL A 82 -6.49 9.55 -4.19
C VAL A 82 -6.95 8.95 -2.86
N PRO A 83 -8.20 9.16 -2.39
CA PRO A 83 -8.69 8.47 -1.19
C PRO A 83 -8.69 6.95 -1.33
N SER A 84 -9.04 6.42 -2.51
CA SER A 84 -9.02 4.96 -2.74
C SER A 84 -7.62 4.38 -2.56
N LEU A 85 -6.58 5.06 -3.05
CA LEU A 85 -5.19 4.63 -2.87
C LEU A 85 -4.80 4.61 -1.38
N LEU A 86 -5.21 5.62 -0.62
CA LEU A 86 -4.96 5.71 0.81
C LEU A 86 -5.70 4.62 1.61
N PHE A 87 -6.88 4.20 1.15
CA PHE A 87 -7.61 3.07 1.75
C PHE A 87 -7.03 1.71 1.40
N ILE A 88 -6.50 1.54 0.19
CA ILE A 88 -5.82 0.29 -0.22
C ILE A 88 -4.48 0.15 0.50
N PHE A 89 -3.78 1.27 0.74
CA PHE A 89 -2.48 1.29 1.43
C PHE A 89 -2.48 2.25 2.63
N PRO A 90 -3.17 1.92 3.75
CA PRO A 90 -3.17 2.77 4.94
C PRO A 90 -1.78 3.04 5.53
N SER A 91 -0.85 2.11 5.35
CA SER A 91 0.55 2.27 5.78
C SER A 91 1.38 3.18 4.87
N LEU A 92 0.88 3.55 3.68
CA LEU A 92 1.63 4.36 2.70
C LEU A 92 1.95 5.77 3.22
N PRO A 93 1.00 6.55 3.81
CA PRO A 93 1.35 7.86 4.34
C PRO A 93 2.37 7.80 5.47
N PHE A 94 2.26 6.81 6.37
CA PHE A 94 3.27 6.59 7.40
C PHE A 94 4.64 6.34 6.77
N PHE A 95 4.72 5.41 5.82
CA PHE A 95 5.96 5.10 5.10
C PHE A 95 6.56 6.34 4.40
N LEU A 96 5.74 7.07 3.62
CA LEU A 96 6.17 8.28 2.92
C LEU A 96 6.59 9.38 3.89
N PHE A 97 5.88 9.57 4.99
CA PHE A 97 6.24 10.53 6.02
C PHE A 97 7.60 10.17 6.62
N THR A 98 7.82 8.91 7.00
CA THR A 98 9.12 8.49 7.56
C THR A 98 10.27 8.55 6.55
N LEU A 99 9.99 8.39 5.25
CA LEU A 99 11.00 8.42 4.19
C LEU A 99 11.36 9.85 3.75
N LEU A 100 10.35 10.71 3.59
CA LEU A 100 10.48 12.06 3.05
C LEU A 100 10.67 13.12 4.12
N MET A 101 10.24 12.87 5.36
CA MET A 101 10.52 13.79 6.45
C MET A 101 12.04 13.86 6.59
N PRO A 102 12.64 15.04 6.36
CA PRO A 102 14.06 15.18 6.54
C PRO A 102 14.36 14.82 7.99
N ASP A 103 15.20 13.81 8.20
CA ASP A 103 16.06 13.87 9.37
C ASP A 103 16.83 15.16 9.18
N GLU A 104 16.46 16.16 9.98
CA GLU A 104 17.04 17.48 9.95
C GLU A 104 18.56 17.34 9.76
N LEU A 105 19.11 18.07 8.79
CA LEU A 105 20.54 17.99 8.48
C LEU A 105 21.36 18.21 9.76
N TYR A 106 20.84 18.99 10.71
CA TYR A 106 21.42 19.17 12.04
C TYR A 106 21.36 17.93 12.93
N ILE A 107 20.34 17.06 12.85
CA ILE A 107 20.29 15.80 13.60
C ILE A 107 21.32 14.82 13.03
N LYS A 108 21.42 14.72 11.71
CA LYS A 108 22.46 13.92 11.05
C LYS A 108 23.86 14.48 11.31
N ALA A 109 24.03 15.80 11.23
CA ALA A 109 25.30 16.47 11.56
C ALA A 109 25.64 16.36 13.05
N LEU A 110 24.65 16.37 13.94
CA LEU A 110 24.82 16.08 15.36
C LEU A 110 25.23 14.63 15.58
N TYR A 111 24.61 13.65 14.90
CA TYR A 111 25.02 12.25 14.98
C TYR A 111 26.42 12.02 14.43
N VAL A 112 26.78 12.67 13.32
CA VAL A 112 28.12 12.61 12.73
C VAL A 112 29.13 13.33 13.62
N SER A 113 28.81 14.51 14.18
CA SER A 113 29.71 15.23 15.08
C SER A 113 29.90 14.50 16.40
N MET A 114 28.84 13.90 16.96
CA MET A 114 28.92 13.01 18.11
C MET A 114 29.76 11.77 17.81
N LEU A 115 29.62 11.16 16.63
CA LEU A 115 30.43 10.02 16.20
C LEU A 115 31.92 10.41 16.06
N VAL A 116 32.23 11.57 15.50
CA VAL A 116 33.62 12.10 15.42
C VAL A 116 34.18 12.41 16.80
N LEU A 117 33.43 13.08 17.68
CA LEU A 117 33.84 13.35 19.07
C LEU A 117 34.05 12.05 19.87
N SER A 118 33.25 11.04 19.59
CA SER A 118 33.34 9.75 20.24
C SER A 118 34.54 8.90 19.77
N THR A 119 35.14 9.21 18.60
CA THR A 119 36.44 8.62 18.22
C THR A 119 37.59 9.09 19.14
N GLN A 120 37.42 10.24 19.82
CA GLN A 120 38.37 10.76 20.80
C GLN A 120 38.02 10.35 22.24
N ALA A 121 36.77 9.97 22.51
CA ALA A 121 36.28 9.53 23.81
C ALA A 121 35.56 8.18 23.69
N SER A 122 36.33 7.09 23.78
CA SER A 122 35.86 5.71 23.62
C SER A 122 34.70 5.31 24.56
N LEU A 123 34.52 6.03 25.67
CA LEU A 123 33.49 5.78 26.69
C LEU A 123 32.11 6.38 26.35
N LEU A 124 32.04 7.40 25.48
CA LEU A 124 30.79 8.12 25.16
C LEU A 124 30.14 7.65 23.84
N LEU A 125 30.84 6.83 23.07
CA LEU A 125 30.37 6.15 21.85
C LEU A 125 29.01 5.43 22.07
N PRO A 126 28.87 4.54 23.08
CA PRO A 126 27.63 3.77 23.25
C PRO A 126 26.42 4.61 23.66
N PRO A 127 26.51 5.56 24.62
CA PRO A 127 25.40 6.44 24.96
C PRO A 127 24.91 7.31 23.80
N MET A 128 25.80 7.87 22.98
CA MET A 128 25.43 8.75 21.87
C MET A 128 24.78 7.98 20.70
N ALA A 129 25.28 6.78 20.39
CA ALA A 129 24.64 5.88 19.42
C ALA A 129 23.28 5.38 19.93
N PHE A 130 23.14 5.16 21.23
CA PHE A 130 21.88 4.73 21.84
C PHE A 130 20.83 5.85 21.88
N THR A 131 21.20 7.09 22.23
CA THR A 131 20.25 8.22 22.28
C THR A 131 19.74 8.61 20.89
N SER A 132 20.62 8.59 19.88
CA SER A 132 20.27 8.89 18.50
C SER A 132 19.26 7.90 17.90
N THR A 133 19.52 6.61 18.07
CA THR A 133 18.62 5.54 17.62
C THR A 133 17.31 5.52 18.42
N SER A 134 17.38 5.75 19.73
CA SER A 134 16.20 5.83 20.60
C SER A 134 15.28 7.00 20.23
N LEU A 135 15.83 8.18 19.93
CA LEU A 135 15.04 9.35 19.55
C LEU A 135 14.32 9.11 18.21
N ALA A 136 15.02 8.55 17.22
CA ALA A 136 14.42 8.20 15.94
C ALA A 136 13.32 7.14 16.10
N PHE A 137 13.55 6.14 16.95
CA PHE A 137 12.57 5.10 17.27
C PHE A 137 11.31 5.69 17.92
N VAL A 138 11.47 6.50 18.98
CA VAL A 138 10.35 7.14 19.69
C VAL A 138 9.54 8.03 18.74
N ARG A 139 10.21 8.83 17.90
CA ARG A 139 9.56 9.64 16.87
C ARG A 139 8.72 8.78 15.93
N ASN A 140 9.30 7.73 15.35
CA ASN A 140 8.60 6.85 14.43
C ASN A 140 7.43 6.13 15.11
N LEU A 141 7.58 5.76 16.38
CA LEU A 141 6.51 5.18 17.19
C LEU A 141 5.33 6.16 17.36
N PHE A 142 5.60 7.44 17.69
CA PHE A 142 4.54 8.46 17.79
C PHE A 142 3.81 8.67 16.46
N VAL A 143 4.55 8.76 15.35
CA VAL A 143 3.95 8.90 14.01
C VAL A 143 3.10 7.67 13.67
N MET A 144 3.58 6.47 13.99
CA MET A 144 2.85 5.22 13.76
C MET A 144 1.55 5.18 14.58
N ILE A 145 1.61 5.51 15.87
CA ILE A 145 0.43 5.56 16.76
C ILE A 145 -0.57 6.61 16.26
N GLY A 146 -0.10 7.80 15.89
CA GLY A 146 -0.94 8.86 15.35
C GLY A 146 -1.61 8.46 14.04
N SER A 147 -0.86 7.84 13.12
CA SER A 147 -1.39 7.36 11.84
C SER A 147 -2.40 6.22 12.04
N PHE A 148 -2.11 5.27 12.93
CA PHE A 148 -3.03 4.21 13.32
C PHE A 148 -4.34 4.78 13.88
N GLY A 149 -4.26 5.74 14.82
CA GLY A 149 -5.42 6.39 15.40
C GLY A 149 -6.28 7.13 14.36
N ALA A 150 -5.64 7.87 13.45
CA ALA A 150 -6.32 8.55 12.36
C ALA A 150 -7.06 7.57 11.44
N TYR A 151 -6.38 6.52 10.98
CA TYR A 151 -6.98 5.51 10.11
C TYR A 151 -8.07 4.69 10.82
N SER A 152 -7.86 4.31 12.09
CA SER A 152 -8.85 3.62 12.89
C SER A 152 -10.12 4.47 13.00
N THR A 153 -10.00 5.78 13.20
CA THR A 153 -11.15 6.70 13.25
C THR A 153 -11.89 6.73 11.91
N VAL A 154 -11.16 6.87 10.80
CA VAL A 154 -11.77 6.90 9.46
C VAL A 154 -12.50 5.60 9.13
N PHE A 155 -11.86 4.45 9.35
CA PHE A 155 -12.46 3.13 9.11
C PHE A 155 -13.64 2.87 10.04
N TYR A 156 -13.57 3.29 11.30
CA TYR A 156 -14.70 3.23 12.23
C TYR A 156 -15.90 4.01 11.70
N VAL A 157 -15.71 5.28 11.31
CA VAL A 157 -16.80 6.12 10.78
C VAL A 157 -17.42 5.49 9.52
N ILE A 158 -16.60 4.96 8.61
CA ILE A 158 -17.06 4.29 7.39
C ILE A 158 -17.85 3.02 7.75
N ALA A 159 -17.33 2.17 8.63
CA ALA A 159 -18.02 0.96 9.06
C ALA A 159 -19.39 1.27 9.65
N ARG A 160 -19.50 2.29 10.53
CA ARG A 160 -20.78 2.73 11.08
C ARG A 160 -21.75 3.25 10.03
N LYS A 161 -21.26 3.98 9.02
CA LYS A 161 -22.10 4.47 7.90
C LYS A 161 -22.65 3.35 7.01
N ILE A 162 -21.91 2.26 6.86
CA ILE A 162 -22.31 1.11 6.03
C ILE A 162 -23.08 0.07 6.87
N GLY A 163 -23.14 0.22 8.20
CA GLY A 163 -23.83 -0.72 9.09
C GLY A 163 -23.00 -1.94 9.48
N PHE A 164 -21.68 -1.87 9.34
CA PHE A 164 -20.75 -2.94 9.74
C PHE A 164 -20.20 -2.72 11.15
N ILE A 165 -19.83 -3.83 11.79
CA ILE A 165 -19.13 -3.83 13.08
C ILE A 165 -17.65 -3.55 12.82
N PHE A 166 -17.07 -2.64 13.60
CA PHE A 166 -15.63 -2.35 13.55
C PHE A 166 -14.95 -2.97 14.77
N ASN A 167 -14.00 -3.87 14.52
CA ASN A 167 -13.16 -4.46 15.57
C ASN A 167 -11.77 -3.80 15.55
N PRO A 168 -11.40 -3.00 16.57
CA PRO A 168 -10.11 -2.33 16.61
C PRO A 168 -8.90 -3.28 16.62
N LEU A 169 -9.03 -4.47 17.21
CA LEU A 169 -7.93 -5.44 17.26
C LEU A 169 -7.66 -6.08 15.90
N GLU A 170 -8.71 -6.45 15.17
CA GLU A 170 -8.57 -6.92 13.78
C GLU A 170 -7.98 -5.82 12.90
N PHE A 171 -8.43 -4.58 13.07
CA PHE A 171 -7.90 -3.44 12.35
C PHE A 171 -6.41 -3.18 12.69
N MET A 172 -6.01 -3.36 13.94
CA MET A 172 -4.60 -3.24 14.35
C MET A 172 -3.71 -4.26 13.65
N ILE A 173 -4.13 -5.53 13.60
CA ILE A 173 -3.39 -6.58 12.87
C ILE A 173 -3.32 -6.25 11.38
N PHE A 174 -4.44 -5.80 10.80
CA PHE A 174 -4.50 -5.35 9.42
C PHE A 174 -3.53 -4.18 9.15
N TYR A 175 -3.53 -3.17 10.01
CA TYR A 175 -2.73 -1.97 9.82
C TYR A 175 -1.23 -2.21 10.03
N ILE A 176 -0.84 -2.94 11.08
CA ILE A 176 0.57 -3.12 11.45
C ILE A 176 1.25 -4.23 10.63
N VAL A 177 0.53 -5.31 10.33
CA VAL A 177 1.12 -6.49 9.69
C VAL A 177 0.72 -6.57 8.22
N TYR A 178 -0.59 -6.60 7.97
CA TYR A 178 -1.09 -6.92 6.64
C TYR A 178 -0.83 -5.82 5.60
N SER A 179 -1.14 -4.55 5.93
CA SER A 179 -1.00 -3.41 5.02
C SER A 179 0.46 -3.20 4.58
N PRO A 180 1.47 -3.22 5.49
CA PRO A 180 2.87 -3.10 5.09
C PRO A 180 3.34 -4.27 4.22
N LEU A 181 2.97 -5.52 4.55
CA LEU A 181 3.31 -6.68 3.73
C LEU A 181 2.72 -6.55 2.31
N TRP A 182 1.46 -6.11 2.21
CA TRP A 182 0.83 -5.89 0.92
C TRP A 182 1.51 -4.76 0.13
N LEU A 183 1.84 -3.65 0.77
CA LEU A 183 2.56 -2.54 0.15
C LEU A 183 3.92 -2.99 -0.40
N LEU A 184 4.69 -3.77 0.37
CA LEU A 184 5.98 -4.32 -0.08
C LEU A 184 5.83 -5.23 -1.29
N ILE A 185 4.82 -6.12 -1.29
CA ILE A 185 4.55 -7.00 -2.45
C ILE A 185 4.24 -6.18 -3.70
N ILE A 186 3.47 -5.10 -3.58
CA ILE A 186 3.16 -4.20 -4.70
C ILE A 186 4.40 -3.47 -5.20
N ILE A 187 5.22 -2.90 -4.30
CA ILE A 187 6.48 -2.23 -4.66
C ILE A 187 7.41 -3.19 -5.42
N VAL A 188 7.62 -4.40 -4.88
CA VAL A 188 8.45 -5.43 -5.53
C VAL A 188 7.88 -5.82 -6.90
N SER A 189 6.56 -5.95 -7.01
CA SER A 189 5.91 -6.28 -8.28
C SER A 189 6.11 -5.18 -9.33
N LEU A 190 5.93 -3.91 -8.94
CA LEU A 190 6.20 -2.76 -9.81
C LEU A 190 7.65 -2.77 -10.30
N ILE A 191 8.61 -2.92 -9.39
CA ILE A 191 10.04 -3.00 -9.74
C ILE A 191 10.28 -4.12 -10.77
N LYS A 192 9.76 -5.33 -10.52
CA LYS A 192 9.94 -6.48 -11.43
C LYS A 192 9.39 -6.22 -12.83
N VAL A 193 8.18 -5.65 -12.93
CA VAL A 193 7.51 -5.39 -14.22
C VAL A 193 8.19 -4.27 -15.01
N TYR A 194 8.65 -3.21 -14.33
CA TYR A 194 9.32 -2.09 -14.98
C TYR A 194 10.77 -2.41 -15.35
N MET A 195 11.47 -3.26 -14.59
CA MET A 195 12.79 -3.77 -14.94
C MET A 195 12.76 -4.84 -16.05
N GLY A 196 11.58 -5.27 -16.50
CA GLY A 196 11.46 -6.23 -17.60
C GLY A 196 11.95 -7.64 -17.26
N LEU A 197 12.04 -7.98 -15.97
CA LEU A 197 12.20 -9.38 -15.56
C LEU A 197 11.01 -10.15 -16.17
N LYS A 198 11.19 -11.38 -16.65
CA LYS A 198 10.11 -12.15 -17.33
C LYS A 198 9.73 -13.45 -16.61
N ASN A 199 10.61 -13.99 -15.77
CA ASN A 199 10.35 -15.22 -15.02
C ASN A 199 9.54 -14.91 -13.77
N TRP A 200 8.26 -14.65 -13.98
CA TRP A 200 7.32 -14.42 -12.91
C TRP A 200 6.68 -15.75 -12.64
N ASP A 201 7.32 -16.53 -11.78
CA ASP A 201 6.77 -17.77 -11.22
C ASP A 201 5.38 -17.48 -10.61
N ILE A 202 4.35 -17.51 -11.44
CA ILE A 202 2.96 -17.19 -11.14
C ILE A 202 2.13 -18.33 -11.69
N ASP A 203 1.37 -18.96 -10.80
CA ASP A 203 0.34 -19.93 -11.15
C ASP A 203 -0.91 -19.20 -11.70
N TRP A 204 -0.80 -18.70 -12.93
CA TRP A 204 -1.92 -18.11 -13.66
C TRP A 204 -1.81 -18.34 -15.16
N LYS A 205 -2.96 -18.59 -15.79
CA LYS A 205 -3.07 -18.80 -17.22
C LYS A 205 -2.98 -17.45 -17.94
N VAL A 206 -1.76 -17.03 -18.29
CA VAL A 206 -1.52 -15.94 -19.26
C VAL A 206 -1.08 -16.51 -20.58
#